data_AF-A0A061QRK7-F1
#
_entry.id   AF-A0A061QRK7-F1
#
_cell.length_a   1.000
_cell.length_b   1.000
_cell.length_c   1.000
_cell.angle_alpha   90.00
_cell.angle_beta   90.00
_cell.angle_gamma   90.00
#
_symmetry.space_group_name_H-M   'P 1'
#
loop_
_entity.id
_entity.type
_entity.pdbx_description
1 polymer ?
#
loop_
_entity_poly.entity_id
_entity_poly.type
_entity_poly.pdbx_seq_one_letter_code
_entity_poly.pdbx_strand_id
1 'polypeptide(L)' 'MGIQGMHQAIKPYARRVHVSEFAGHRVGCDGFAWLHRGAVAYAQELYTKTEGQRWWELR' A
#
# COMPACT_ATOMS: atom_id res chain seq x y z
N MET A 1 -4.97 -2.02 8.66
CA MET A 1 -6.32 -1.44 8.83
C MET A 1 -7.35 -2.51 8.47
N GLY A 2 -8.55 -2.46 9.04
CA GLY A 2 -9.59 -3.48 8.85
C GLY A 2 -9.86 -4.33 10.09
N ILE A 3 -10.49 -5.50 9.91
CA ILE A 3 -10.90 -6.39 11.00
C ILE A 3 -9.67 -6.99 11.69
N GLN A 4 -9.59 -6.82 13.01
CA GLN A 4 -8.49 -7.33 13.82
C GLN A 4 -8.41 -8.87 13.73
N GLY A 5 -7.21 -9.41 13.52
CA GLY A 5 -6.96 -10.85 13.46
C GLY A 5 -7.37 -11.55 12.15
N MET A 6 -8.16 -10.90 11.29
CA MET A 6 -8.71 -11.53 10.07
C MET A 6 -7.64 -12.11 9.15
N HIS A 7 -6.54 -11.38 8.91
CA HIS A 7 -5.46 -11.86 8.04
C HIS A 7 -4.86 -13.20 8.51
N GLN A 8 -4.66 -13.38 9.83
CA GLN A 8 -4.12 -14.64 10.35
C GLN A 8 -5.16 -15.75 10.24
N ALA A 9 -6.43 -15.45 10.47
CA ALA A 9 -7.53 -16.40 10.36
C ALA A 9 -7.68 -16.96 8.93
N ILE A 10 -7.50 -16.12 7.89
CA ILE A 10 -7.66 -16.55 6.49
C ILE A 10 -6.39 -17.12 5.85
N LYS A 11 -5.21 -16.91 6.46
CA LYS A 11 -3.91 -17.29 5.91
C LYS A 11 -3.82 -18.75 5.44
N PRO A 12 -4.37 -19.76 6.15
CA PRO A 12 -4.32 -21.16 5.70
C PRO A 12 -5.06 -21.43 4.37
N TYR A 13 -5.99 -20.55 4.01
CA TYR A 13 -6.82 -20.68 2.79
C TYR A 13 -6.32 -19.80 1.65
N ALA A 14 -5.24 -19.04 1.84
CA ALA A 14 -4.69 -18.13 0.84
C ALA A 14 -3.61 -18.79 -0.03
N ARG A 15 -3.63 -18.47 -1.33
CA ARG A 15 -2.61 -18.88 -2.33
C ARG A 15 -1.67 -17.73 -2.63
N ARG A 16 -0.37 -18.01 -2.81
CA ARG A 16 0.60 -17.05 -3.36
C ARG A 16 0.39 -16.92 -4.88
N VAL A 17 0.33 -15.69 -5.38
CA VAL A 17 0.06 -15.36 -6.79
C VAL A 17 0.95 -14.22 -7.28
N HIS A 18 1.08 -14.07 -8.60
CA HIS A 18 1.65 -12.87 -9.22
C HIS A 18 0.54 -12.02 -9.87
N VAL A 19 0.69 -10.69 -9.88
CA VAL A 19 -0.34 -9.79 -10.45
C VAL A 19 -0.61 -10.03 -11.94
N SER A 20 0.36 -10.59 -12.67
CA SER A 20 0.22 -10.95 -14.09
C SER A 20 -0.88 -11.99 -14.34
N GLU A 21 -1.24 -12.79 -13.33
CA GLU A 21 -2.37 -13.73 -13.44
C GLU A 21 -3.71 -13.01 -13.70
N PHE A 22 -3.80 -11.72 -13.37
CA PHE A 22 -4.98 -10.89 -13.59
C PHE A 22 -4.88 -10.00 -14.83
N ALA A 23 -3.92 -10.26 -15.74
CA ALA A 23 -3.82 -9.54 -17.00
C ALA A 23 -5.15 -9.63 -17.80
N GLY A 24 -5.53 -8.53 -18.44
CA GLY A 24 -6.81 -8.43 -19.17
C GLY A 24 -8.06 -8.26 -18.29
N HIS A 25 -7.93 -8.28 -16.96
CA HIS A 25 -9.05 -8.06 -16.03
C HIS A 25 -9.02 -6.64 -15.45
N ARG A 26 -10.21 -6.11 -15.12
CA ARG A 26 -10.33 -4.89 -14.30
C ARG A 26 -10.23 -5.27 -12.83
N VAL A 27 -9.29 -4.66 -12.11
CA VAL A 27 -9.06 -4.92 -10.69
C VAL A 27 -9.22 -3.62 -9.90
N GLY A 28 -9.97 -3.67 -8.80
CA GLY A 28 -10.08 -2.54 -7.88
C GLY A 28 -8.84 -2.44 -6.99
N CYS A 29 -8.32 -1.22 -6.83
CA CYS A 29 -7.21 -0.93 -5.91
C CYS A 29 -7.73 -0.15 -4.70
N ASP A 30 -7.31 -0.54 -3.50
CA ASP A 30 -7.49 0.28 -2.31
C ASP A 30 -6.44 1.40 -2.29
N GLY A 31 -6.84 2.59 -2.76
CA GLY A 31 -5.95 3.75 -2.81
C GLY A 31 -5.51 4.25 -1.44
N PHE A 32 -6.34 4.09 -0.40
CA PHE A 32 -5.99 4.57 0.94
C PHE A 32 -4.93 3.67 1.58
N ALA A 33 -4.97 2.36 1.33
CA ALA A 33 -3.90 1.45 1.74
C ALA A 33 -2.53 1.86 1.16
N TRP A 34 -2.48 2.27 -0.11
CA TRP A 34 -1.25 2.77 -0.74
C TRP A 34 -0.82 4.12 -0.18
N LEU A 35 -1.74 5.08 -0.08
CA LEU A 35 -1.44 6.40 0.45
C LEU A 35 -0.91 6.33 1.88
N HIS A 36 -1.53 5.50 2.74
CA HIS A 36 -1.06 5.27 4.10
C HIS A 36 0.39 4.76 4.11
N ARG A 37 0.75 3.82 3.23
CA ARG A 37 2.15 3.33 3.13
C ARG A 37 3.10 4.44 2.66
N GLY A 38 2.69 5.27 1.71
CA GLY A 38 3.46 6.44 1.27
C GLY A 38 3.66 7.46 2.39
N ALA A 39 2.61 7.76 3.15
CA ALA A 39 2.66 8.68 4.28
C ALA A 39 3.58 8.18 5.40
N VAL A 40 3.60 6.88 5.67
CA VAL A 40 4.56 6.28 6.62
C VAL A 40 6.01 6.48 6.14
N ALA A 41 6.27 6.33 4.84
CA ALA A 41 7.61 6.52 4.28
C ALA A 41 8.07 7.99 4.33
N TYR A 42 7.15 8.94 4.40
CA TYR A 42 7.40 10.39 4.43
C TYR A 42 6.94 11.03 5.75
N ALA A 43 6.89 10.23 6.82
CA ALA A 43 6.22 10.62 8.06
C ALA A 43 6.91 11.80 8.76
N GLN A 44 8.24 11.87 8.67
CA GLN A 44 9.01 12.93 9.31
C GLN A 44 8.72 14.28 8.65
N GLU A 45 8.81 14.34 7.33
CA GLU A 45 8.58 15.55 6.54
C GLU A 45 7.13 16.03 6.66
N LEU A 46 6.18 15.09 6.68
CA LEU A 46 4.78 15.40 6.96
C LEU A 46 4.59 16.00 8.36
N TYR A 47 5.31 15.48 9.35
CA TYR A 47 5.23 15.96 10.73
C TYR A 47 5.89 17.33 10.91
N THR A 48 7.09 17.52 10.39
CA THR A 48 7.87 18.76 10.51
C THR A 48 7.41 19.86 9.55
N LYS A 49 6.51 19.55 8.61
CA LYS A 49 6.04 20.45 7.54
C LYS A 49 7.18 21.02 6.69
N THR A 50 8.30 20.32 6.65
CA THR A 50 9.43 20.67 5.80
C THR A 50 9.19 20.09 4.42
N GLU A 51 9.37 20.89 3.36
CA GLU A 51 9.47 20.35 2.01
C GLU A 51 10.78 19.56 1.91
N GLY A 52 10.70 18.24 2.15
CA GLY A 52 11.75 17.31 1.74
C GLY A 52 11.69 17.06 0.23
N GLN A 53 12.79 16.54 -0.33
CA GLN A 53 12.82 16.12 -1.73
C GLN A 53 11.77 15.03 -1.97
N ARG A 54 10.80 15.31 -2.84
CA ARG A 54 9.75 14.33 -3.16
C ARG A 54 10.34 13.32 -4.13
N TRP A 55 10.15 12.04 -3.88
CA TRP A 55 10.79 10.98 -4.69
C TRP A 55 10.39 11.01 -6.18
N TRP A 56 9.26 11.61 -6.53
CA TRP A 56 8.82 11.80 -7.92
C TRP A 56 9.47 12.99 -8.63
N GLU A 57 10.18 13.85 -7.91
CA GLU A 57 10.96 14.96 -8.47
C GLU A 57 12.40 14.55 -8.81
N LEU A 58 12.81 13.34 -8.44
CA LEU A 58 14.14 12.78 -8.68
C LEU A 58 14.25 12.02 -10.01
N ARG A 59 13.28 12.17 -10.92
CA ARG A 59 13.19 11.44 -12.20
C ARG A 59 13.28 12.35 -13.41
#